data_AF-A0A482Z8S9-F1
#
_entry.id   AF-A0A482Z8S9-F1
#
_cell.length_a   1.000
_cell.length_b   1.000
_cell.length_c   1.000
_cell.angle_alpha   90.00
_cell.angle_beta   90.00
_cell.angle_gamma   90.00
#
_symmetry.space_group_name_H-M   'P 1'
#
loop_
_entity.id
_entity.type
_entity.pdbx_description
1 polymer ?
#
loop_
_entity_poly.entity_id
_entity_poly.type
_entity_poly.pdbx_seq_one_letter_code
_entity_poly.pdbx_strand_id
1 'polypeptide(L)' 'MHAIELLAEIDKNQQIHLQLPKNINAHNARVIVMFEEAEQPQKPVTLGLFKDKIHMSDDFNGPLPDSFWLEGKL' A
#
# COMPACT_ATOMS: atom_id res chain seq x y z
N MET A 1 22.65 -23.08 17.72
CA MET A 1 21.78 -21.89 17.63
C MET A 1 20.35 -22.39 17.78
N HIS A 2 19.59 -21.90 18.77
CA HIS A 2 18.22 -22.36 19.03
C HIS A 2 17.24 -21.26 18.66
N ALA A 3 16.13 -21.63 18.02
CA ALA A 3 15.03 -20.73 17.69
C ALA A 3 13.83 -21.11 18.57
N ILE A 4 13.06 -20.10 18.96
CA ILE A 4 11.75 -20.26 19.61
C ILE A 4 10.73 -19.53 18.75
N GLU A 5 9.57 -20.13 18.58
CA GLU A 5 8.42 -19.50 17.95
C GLU A 5 7.46 -19.05 19.05
N LEU A 6 7.08 -17.78 19.03
CA LEU A 6 6.15 -17.19 19.98
C LEU A 6 5.05 -16.50 19.17
N LEU A 7 3.80 -16.84 19.47
CA LEU A 7 2.66 -16.12 18.92
C LEU A 7 2.63 -14.71 19.52
N ALA A 8 2.51 -13.70 18.66
CA ALA A 8 2.44 -12.31 19.06
C ALA A 8 1.59 -11.51 18.07
N GLU A 9 0.89 -10.51 18.60
CA GLU A 9 0.12 -9.57 17.79
C GLU A 9 0.90 -8.26 17.64
N ILE A 10 0.76 -7.62 16.47
CA ILE A 10 1.23 -6.25 16.26
C ILE A 10 0.15 -5.33 16.84
N ASP A 11 0.52 -4.54 17.85
CA ASP A 11 -0.42 -3.63 18.50
C ASP A 11 -0.74 -2.39 17.64
N LYS A 12 -1.64 -1.54 18.16
CA LYS A 12 -2.08 -0.31 17.49
C LYS A 12 -0.96 0.70 17.24
N ASN A 13 0.14 0.58 17.97
CA ASN A 13 1.33 1.42 17.86
C ASN A 13 2.41 0.78 16.97
N GLN A 14 2.08 -0.31 16.26
CA GLN A 14 3.00 -1.07 15.42
C GLN A 14 4.13 -1.75 16.21
N GLN A 15 3.85 -2.19 17.44
CA GLN A 15 4.82 -2.84 18.32
C GLN A 15 4.48 -4.32 18.51
N ILE A 16 5.52 -5.14 18.68
CA ILE A 16 5.40 -6.56 19.03
C ILE A 16 5.93 -6.72 20.46
N HIS A 17 5.07 -7.17 21.38
CA HIS A 17 5.45 -7.44 22.76
C HIS A 17 5.69 -8.94 22.93
N LEU A 18 6.95 -9.32 23.18
CA LEU A 18 7.36 -10.72 23.39
C LEU A 18 7.83 -10.93 24.82
N GLN A 19 7.28 -11.92 25.50
CA GLN A 19 7.77 -12.37 26.80
C GLN A 19 8.48 -13.71 26.66
N LEU A 20 9.79 -13.72 26.94
CA LEU A 20 10.57 -14.95 26.92
C LEU A 20 10.15 -15.87 28.10
N PRO A 21 10.09 -17.19 27.90
CA PRO A 21 9.82 -18.11 29.00
C PRO A 21 10.96 -18.11 30.03
N LYS A 22 10.63 -18.41 31.29
CA LYS A 22 11.56 -18.31 32.44
C LYS A 22 12.75 -19.26 32.39
N ASN A 23 12.75 -20.24 31.48
CA ASN A 23 13.84 -21.20 31.31
C ASN A 23 14.97 -20.69 30.39
N ILE A 24 14.82 -19.50 29.80
CA ILE A 24 15.86 -18.89 28.95
C ILE A 24 16.72 -17.97 29.80
N ASN A 25 18.03 -18.26 29.84
CA ASN A 25 19.01 -17.44 30.53
C ASN A 25 19.23 -16.11 29.81
N ALA A 26 19.41 -15.03 30.58
CA ALA A 26 19.66 -13.70 30.05
C ALA A 26 20.99 -13.65 29.28
N HIS A 27 20.91 -13.58 27.95
CA HIS A 27 22.03 -13.46 27.02
C HIS A 27 21.58 -12.67 25.79
N ASN A 28 22.53 -12.33 24.91
CA ASN A 28 22.22 -11.69 23.63
C ASN A 28 21.36 -12.61 22.75
N ALA A 29 20.27 -12.07 22.21
CA ALA A 29 19.37 -12.77 21.30
C ALA A 29 19.24 -12.01 19.98
N ARG A 30 19.13 -12.74 18.87
CA ARG A 30 18.79 -12.18 17.56
C ARG A 30 17.30 -12.37 17.31
N VAL A 31 16.60 -11.29 17.00
CA VAL A 31 15.17 -11.32 16.67
C VAL A 31 15.00 -11.27 15.16
N ILE A 32 14.17 -12.17 14.61
CA ILE A 32 13.75 -12.17 13.21
C ILE A 32 12.23 -12.11 13.22
N VAL A 33 11.66 -11.10 12.56
CA VAL A 33 10.20 -10.91 12.49
C VAL A 33 9.73 -11.28 11.08
N MET A 34 8.77 -12.18 11.01
CA MET A 34 8.04 -12.53 9.80
C MET A 34 6.58 -12.17 10.04
N PHE A 35 5.97 -11.41 9.14
CA PHE A 35 4.56 -11.05 9.21
C PHE A 35 3.95 -11.16 7.82
N GLU A 36 2.69 -11.57 7.77
CA GLU A 36 1.92 -11.55 6.55
C GLU A 36 1.39 -10.14 6.32
N GLU A 37 1.52 -9.65 5.10
CA GLU A 37 0.89 -8.39 4.72
C GLU A 37 -0.62 -8.65 4.67
N ALA A 38 -1.39 -7.94 5.49
CA ALA A 38 -2.83 -8.08 5.46
C ALA A 38 -3.32 -7.81 4.04
N GLU A 39 -4.06 -8.77 3.46
CA GLU A 39 -4.64 -8.61 2.13
C GLU A 39 -5.47 -7.32 2.14
N GLN A 40 -4.96 -6.27 1.50
CA GLN A 40 -5.78 -5.10 1.26
C GLN A 40 -6.95 -5.57 0.41
N PRO A 41 -8.20 -5.19 0.75
CA PRO A 41 -9.34 -5.55 -0.07
C PRO A 41 -9.08 -4.99 -1.47
N GLN A 42 -8.77 -5.90 -2.40
CA GLN A 42 -8.49 -5.53 -3.77
C GLN A 42 -9.78 -4.93 -4.31
N LYS A 43 -9.76 -3.64 -4.64
CA LYS A 43 -10.90 -3.00 -5.29
C LYS A 43 -11.20 -3.82 -6.54
N PRO A 44 -12.47 -4.21 -6.78
CA PRO A 44 -12.81 -4.98 -7.97
C PRO A 44 -12.32 -4.22 -9.20
N VAL A 45 -11.46 -4.86 -9.98
CA VAL A 45 -10.97 -4.30 -11.24
C VAL A 45 -12.12 -4.34 -12.23
N THR A 46 -12.66 -3.18 -12.58
CA THR A 46 -13.66 -3.09 -13.66
C THR A 46 -12.96 -3.29 -14.99
N LEU A 47 -13.00 -4.51 -15.51
CA LEU A 47 -12.52 -4.85 -16.85
C LEU A 47 -13.64 -4.60 -17.86
N GLY A 48 -13.42 -3.72 -18.85
CA GLY A 48 -14.39 -3.41 -19.89
C GLY A 48 -14.35 -1.96 -20.38
N LEU A 49 -15.34 -1.57 -21.17
CA LEU A 49 -15.37 -0.30 -21.91
C LEU A 49 -15.66 0.97 -21.07
N PHE A 50 -15.64 0.90 -19.73
CA PHE A 50 -15.92 2.06 -18.85
C PHE A 50 -17.12 2.91 -19.34
N LYS A 51 -18.19 2.22 -19.78
CA LYS A 51 -19.36 2.83 -20.38
C LYS A 51 -19.92 3.89 -19.43
N ASP A 52 -20.16 5.09 -19.95
CA ASP A 52 -20.65 6.27 -19.20
C ASP A 52 -19.68 6.82 -18.13
N LYS A 53 -18.43 6.33 -18.09
CA LYS A 53 -17.35 6.84 -17.21
C LYS A 53 -16.27 7.58 -17.99
N ILE A 54 -16.19 7.37 -19.30
CA ILE A 54 -15.29 8.09 -20.21
C ILE A 54 -16.16 8.98 -21.09
N HIS A 55 -15.95 10.29 -20.99
CA HIS A 55 -16.61 11.29 -21.83
C HIS A 55 -15.53 12.03 -22.62
N MET A 56 -15.63 11.96 -23.94
CA MET A 56 -14.85 12.81 -24.83
C MET A 56 -15.60 14.14 -24.97
N SER A 57 -14.87 15.25 -24.80
CA SER A 57 -15.45 16.58 -24.97
C SER A 57 -16.07 16.73 -26.35
N ASP A 58 -17.21 17.42 -26.44
CA ASP A 58 -17.96 17.62 -27.68
C ASP A 58 -17.15 18.41 -28.74
N ASP A 59 -16.14 19.17 -28.30
CA ASP A 59 -15.25 20.00 -29.11
C ASP A 59 -13.88 19.35 -29.38
N PHE A 60 -13.72 18.05 -29.11
CA PHE A 60 -12.41 17.38 -29.20
C PHE A 60 -11.71 17.54 -30.57
N ASN A 61 -12.49 17.54 -31.66
CA ASN A 61 -11.95 17.74 -33.02
C ASN A 61 -11.95 19.21 -33.47
N GLY A 62 -12.36 20.13 -32.59
CA GLY A 62 -12.38 21.56 -32.86
C GLY A 62 -10.98 22.17 -32.82
N PRO A 63 -10.79 23.34 -33.44
CA PRO A 63 -9.56 24.10 -33.28
C PRO A 63 -9.40 24.52 -31.81
N LEU A 64 -8.18 24.43 -31.29
CA LEU A 64 -7.86 24.94 -29.95
C LEU A 64 -8.09 26.46 -29.91
N PRO A 65 -8.57 27.01 -28.77
CA PRO A 65 -8.89 28.42 -28.65
C PRO A 65 -7.66 29.30 -28.82
N ASP A 66 -7.84 30.55 -29.25
CA ASP A 66 -6.75 31.49 -29.50
C ASP A 66 -5.84 31.70 -28.28
N SER A 67 -6.39 31.61 -27.06
CA SER A 67 -5.61 31.66 -25.81
C SER A 67 -4.55 30.56 -25.75
N PHE A 68 -4.84 29.34 -26.23
CA PHE A 68 -3.87 28.24 -26.29
C PHE A 68 -2.66 28.59 -27.17
N TRP A 69 -2.89 29.30 -28.28
CA TRP A 69 -1.83 29.68 -29.22
C TRP A 69 -1.10 30.96 -28.82
N LEU A 70 -1.79 31.90 -28.19
CA LEU A 70 -1.30 33.26 -27.96
C LEU A 70 -0.71 33.47 -26.55
N GLU A 71 -0.98 32.57 -25.59
CA GLU A 71 -0.49 32.73 -24.22
C GLU A 71 0.95 32.23 -23.99
N GLY A 72 1.69 31.90 -25.05
CA GLY A 72 3.06 31.36 -25.07
C GLY A 72 3.98 31.74 -23.89
N LYS A 73 3.77 31.08 -22.75
CA LYS A 73 4.71 31.05 -21.63
C LYS A 73 5.53 29.79 -21.79
N LEU A 74 6.73 29.96 -22.35
CA LEU A 74 7.87 29.08 -22.09
C LEU A 74 8.23 29.13 -20.60
#